data_AF-A0A939MEW1-F1
#
_entry.id   AF-A0A939MEW1-F1
#
_cell.length_a   1.000
_cell.length_b   1.000
_cell.length_c   1.000
_cell.angle_alpha   90.00
_cell.angle_beta   90.00
_cell.angle_gamma   90.00
#
_symmetry.space_group_name_H-M   'P 1'
#
loop_
_entity.id
_entity.type
_entity.pdbx_description
1 polymer ?
#
loop_
_entity_poly.entity_id
_entity_poly.type
_entity_poly.pdbx_seq_one_letter_code
_entity_poly.pdbx_strand_id
1 'polypeptide(L)'
;MVNDDADDLSRPDRSHYVLDLMPDFVTIRDAVTGEAQNIQVVQIWVDPNYRDAHRDPALRRWLMRRAEKGIAALVRFNSKEALAVFAPPFDSAGQWREIASGVSAGRTHLFTEIAKALGGRASATIEPDGNGQV
;
A
#
# COMPACT_ATOMS: atom_id res chain seq x y z
N MET A 1 -18.51 16.08 -0.71
CA MET A 1 -18.50 15.42 -2.04
C MET A 1 -17.09 14.96 -2.28
N VAL A 2 -16.85 13.65 -2.15
CA VAL A 2 -15.52 13.06 -2.33
C VAL A 2 -15.32 12.95 -3.84
N ASN A 3 -14.40 13.75 -4.38
CA ASN A 3 -13.90 13.62 -5.74
C ASN A 3 -13.07 12.33 -5.78
N ASP A 4 -13.76 11.20 -5.91
CA ASP A 4 -13.11 9.91 -6.04
C ASP A 4 -12.61 9.84 -7.47
N ASP A 5 -11.33 10.19 -7.68
CA ASP A 5 -10.63 10.16 -8.98
C ASP A 5 -10.50 8.73 -9.55
N ALA A 6 -11.50 7.85 -9.34
CA ALA A 6 -11.58 6.47 -9.78
C ALA A 6 -12.44 6.29 -11.05
N ASP A 7 -12.92 7.39 -11.64
CA ASP A 7 -13.80 7.38 -12.82
C ASP A 7 -13.19 6.64 -14.04
N ASP A 8 -11.86 6.58 -14.13
CA ASP A 8 -11.14 5.87 -15.19
C ASP A 8 -11.02 4.35 -14.95
N LEU A 9 -11.43 3.85 -13.77
CA LEU A 9 -11.30 2.44 -13.44
C LEU A 9 -12.44 1.64 -14.06
N SER A 10 -12.08 0.49 -14.63
CA SER A 10 -13.09 -0.43 -15.17
C SER A 10 -13.96 -0.97 -14.04
N ARG A 11 -15.24 -1.20 -14.34
CA ARG A 11 -16.16 -1.82 -13.39
C ARG A 11 -15.60 -3.16 -12.87
N PRO A 12 -15.89 -3.54 -11.61
CA PRO A 12 -15.37 -4.77 -11.01
C PRO A 12 -15.59 -6.05 -11.83
N ASP A 13 -16.73 -6.14 -12.54
CA ASP A 13 -17.09 -7.27 -13.41
C ASP A 13 -16.17 -7.43 -14.63
N ARG A 14 -15.34 -6.41 -14.95
CA ARG A 14 -14.39 -6.41 -16.06
C ARG A 14 -12.93 -6.32 -15.60
N SER A 15 -12.70 -5.68 -14.46
CA SER A 15 -11.35 -5.40 -13.95
C SER A 15 -10.79 -6.53 -13.09
N HIS A 16 -11.64 -7.43 -12.57
CA HIS A 16 -11.27 -8.50 -11.64
C HIS A 16 -10.64 -7.99 -10.33
N TYR A 17 -10.91 -6.74 -9.95
CA TYR A 17 -10.54 -6.18 -8.66
C TYR A 17 -11.59 -5.21 -8.10
N VAL A 18 -11.56 -5.02 -6.78
CA VAL A 18 -12.36 -4.05 -6.04
C VAL A 18 -11.46 -3.23 -5.14
N LEU A 19 -11.67 -1.92 -5.11
CA LEU A 19 -11.03 -1.02 -4.16
C LEU A 19 -11.86 -0.96 -2.89
N ASP A 20 -11.22 -1.18 -1.74
CA ASP A 20 -11.79 -0.92 -0.43
C ASP A 20 -11.09 0.32 0.16
N LEU A 21 -11.85 1.41 0.24
CA LEU A 21 -11.37 2.73 0.68
C LEU A 21 -11.33 2.88 2.21
N MET A 22 -11.67 1.84 2.96
CA MET A 22 -11.49 1.85 4.41
C MET A 22 -10.00 2.03 4.73
N PRO A 23 -9.62 3.04 5.54
CA PRO A 23 -8.23 3.24 5.92
C PRO A 23 -7.67 2.00 6.61
N ASP A 24 -6.54 1.51 6.11
CA ASP A 24 -5.75 0.47 6.74
C ASP A 24 -4.28 0.93 6.78
N PHE A 25 -3.47 0.28 7.61
CA PHE A 25 -2.07 0.61 7.78
C PHE A 25 -1.20 -0.63 7.70
N VAL A 26 -0.05 -0.49 7.05
CA VAL A 26 1.03 -1.45 7.16
C VAL A 26 2.14 -0.86 8.03
N THR A 27 2.58 -1.62 9.03
CA THR A 27 3.73 -1.24 9.85
C THR A 27 5.01 -1.78 9.22
N ILE A 28 5.94 -0.88 8.97
CA ILE A 28 7.27 -1.17 8.45
C ILE A 28 8.26 -0.85 9.56
N ARG A 29 9.21 -1.75 9.85
CA ARG A 29 10.22 -1.51 10.89
C ARG A 29 11.59 -1.32 10.30
N ASP A 30 12.18 -0.14 10.51
CA ASP A 30 13.56 0.17 10.18
C ASP A 30 14.51 -0.93 10.68
N ALA A 31 15.38 -1.41 9.81
CA ALA A 31 16.25 -2.56 10.06
C ALA A 31 17.60 -2.14 10.63
N VAL A 32 17.92 -0.85 10.52
CA VAL A 32 19.09 -0.21 11.11
C VAL A 32 18.73 0.38 12.47
N THR A 33 17.63 1.13 12.57
CA THR A 33 17.23 1.83 13.80
C THR A 33 16.23 1.06 14.66
N GLY A 34 15.47 0.12 14.07
CA GLY A 34 14.41 -0.61 14.77
C GLY A 34 13.09 0.15 14.87
N GLU A 35 13.03 1.40 14.40
CA GLU A 35 11.85 2.26 14.50
C GLU A 35 10.70 1.75 13.62
N ALA A 36 9.48 1.79 14.15
CA ALA A 36 8.28 1.40 13.41
C ALA A 36 7.63 2.63 12.76
N GLN A 37 7.31 2.51 11.48
CA GLN A 37 6.57 3.50 10.71
C GLN A 37 5.30 2.87 10.17
N ASN A 38 4.16 3.53 10.40
CA ASN A 38 2.89 3.15 9.78
C ASN A 38 2.74 3.89 8.45
N ILE A 39 2.41 3.15 7.40
CA ILE A 39 2.05 3.71 6.09
C ILE A 39 0.58 3.40 5.83
N GLN A 40 -0.19 4.42 5.51
CA GLN A 40 -1.58 4.26 5.12
C GLN A 40 -1.64 3.50 3.80
N VAL A 41 -2.53 2.51 3.72
CA VAL A 41 -2.78 1.74 2.52
C VAL A 41 -4.25 1.78 2.13
N VAL A 42 -4.49 1.71 0.83
CA VAL A 42 -5.78 1.28 0.31
C VAL A 42 -5.76 -0.23 0.09
N GLN A 43 -6.81 -0.92 0.49
CA GLN A 43 -6.94 -2.35 0.22
C GLN A 43 -7.52 -2.59 -1.17
N ILE A 44 -6.95 -3.55 -1.89
CA ILE A 44 -7.40 -3.93 -3.23
C ILE A 44 -7.64 -5.43 -3.23
N TRP A 45 -8.90 -5.84 -3.37
CA TRP A 45 -9.25 -7.25 -3.47
C TRP A 45 -9.22 -7.69 -4.93
N VAL A 46 -8.39 -8.67 -5.25
CA VAL A 46 -8.20 -9.21 -6.61
C VAL A 46 -8.76 -10.62 -6.67
N ASP A 47 -9.46 -10.96 -7.74
CA ASP A 47 -9.86 -12.33 -8.03
C ASP A 47 -8.62 -13.23 -8.07
N PRO A 48 -8.53 -14.29 -7.24
CA PRO A 48 -7.36 -15.15 -7.19
C PRO A 48 -7.07 -15.91 -8.50
N ASN A 49 -8.03 -15.98 -9.44
CA ASN A 49 -7.81 -16.52 -10.78
C ASN A 49 -7.19 -15.49 -11.76
N TYR A 50 -7.20 -14.20 -11.40
CA TYR A 50 -6.69 -13.08 -12.21
C TYR A 50 -5.64 -12.29 -11.40
N ARG A 51 -4.62 -12.98 -10.90
CA ARG A 51 -3.61 -12.39 -9.99
C ARG A 51 -2.92 -11.14 -10.54
N ASP A 52 -2.73 -11.06 -11.86
CA ASP A 52 -2.12 -9.90 -12.51
C ASP A 52 -3.09 -8.71 -12.71
N ALA A 53 -4.37 -8.81 -12.35
CA ALA A 53 -5.35 -7.73 -12.51
C ALA A 53 -4.93 -6.43 -11.79
N HIS A 54 -4.19 -6.53 -10.69
CA HIS A 54 -3.61 -5.37 -9.99
C HIS A 54 -2.56 -4.59 -10.81
N ARG A 55 -2.11 -5.14 -11.95
CA ARG A 55 -1.19 -4.49 -12.90
C ARG A 55 -1.91 -3.69 -13.98
N ASP A 56 -3.24 -3.61 -13.93
CA ASP A 56 -4.03 -2.75 -14.82
C ASP A 56 -3.43 -1.34 -14.90
N PRO A 57 -3.07 -0.85 -16.09
CA PRO A 57 -2.52 0.49 -16.27
C PRO A 57 -3.39 1.60 -15.66
N ALA A 58 -4.72 1.48 -15.69
CA ALA A 58 -5.61 2.45 -15.09
C ALA A 58 -5.47 2.46 -13.56
N LEU A 59 -5.44 1.28 -12.95
CA LEU A 59 -5.18 1.12 -11.52
C LEU A 59 -3.80 1.66 -11.13
N ARG A 60 -2.76 1.38 -11.94
CA ARG A 60 -1.40 1.87 -11.68
C ARG A 60 -1.31 3.40 -11.74
N ARG A 61 -2.01 4.04 -12.68
CA ARG A 61 -2.11 5.52 -12.71
C ARG A 61 -2.85 6.07 -11.49
N TRP A 62 -3.91 5.40 -11.06
CA TRP A 62 -4.64 5.79 -9.86
C TRP A 62 -3.76 5.68 -8.60
N LEU A 63 -3.02 4.58 -8.46
CA LEU A 63 -2.08 4.37 -7.36
C LEU A 63 -0.93 5.38 -7.34
N MET A 64 -0.45 5.84 -8.49
CA MET A 64 0.52 6.94 -8.54
C MET A 64 0.00 8.21 -7.85
N ARG A 65 -1.25 8.62 -8.13
CA ARG A 65 -1.88 9.78 -7.48
C ARG A 65 -2.07 9.60 -5.98
N ARG A 66 -2.29 8.37 -5.52
CA ARG A 66 -2.38 8.04 -4.08
C ARG A 66 -1.00 8.06 -3.41
N ALA A 67 0.02 7.58 -4.10
CA ALA A 67 1.39 7.60 -3.60
C ALA A 67 1.97 9.01 -3.45
N GLU A 68 1.59 9.95 -4.31
CA GLU A 68 1.90 11.38 -4.13
C GLU A 68 1.35 11.95 -2.80
N LYS A 69 0.34 11.30 -2.22
CA LYS A 69 -0.25 11.63 -0.91
C LYS A 69 0.26 10.74 0.23
N GLY A 70 1.29 9.93 -0.01
CA GLY A 70 1.84 9.01 0.99
C GLY A 70 1.00 7.75 1.23
N ILE A 71 0.06 7.42 0.35
CA ILE A 71 -0.80 6.23 0.47
C ILE A 71 -0.30 5.12 -0.47
N ALA A 72 0.03 3.96 0.09
CA ALA A 72 0.42 2.77 -0.66
C ALA A 72 -0.78 1.84 -0.90
N ALA A 73 -0.56 0.66 -1.50
CA ALA A 73 -1.62 -0.33 -1.70
C ALA A 73 -1.30 -1.68 -1.04
N LEU A 74 -2.35 -2.31 -0.53
CA LEU A 74 -2.33 -3.68 -0.05
C LEU A 74 -3.25 -4.52 -0.93
N VAL A 75 -2.67 -5.23 -1.89
CA VAL A 75 -3.38 -6.13 -2.80
C VAL A 75 -3.63 -7.46 -2.09
N ARG A 76 -4.87 -7.89 -1.98
CA ARG A 76 -5.28 -9.13 -1.32
C ARG A 76 -5.85 -10.10 -2.36
N PHE A 77 -5.37 -11.33 -2.33
CA PHE A 77 -5.91 -12.43 -3.17
C PHE A 77 -6.85 -13.34 -2.37
N ASN A 78 -6.71 -13.35 -1.05
CA ASN A 78 -7.58 -14.01 -0.09
C ASN A 78 -7.26 -13.47 1.32
N SER A 79 -7.82 -14.08 2.37
CA SER A 79 -7.61 -13.65 3.76
C SER A 79 -6.18 -13.85 4.30
N LYS A 80 -5.36 -14.69 3.64
CA LYS A 80 -4.00 -15.08 4.08
C LYS A 80 -2.90 -14.62 3.14
N GLU A 81 -3.24 -14.14 1.95
CA GLU A 81 -2.29 -13.83 0.89
C GLU A 81 -2.47 -12.39 0.42
N ALA A 82 -1.42 -11.59 0.58
CA ALA A 82 -1.41 -10.20 0.16
C ALA A 82 -0.04 -9.77 -0.35
N LEU A 83 -0.05 -8.69 -1.12
CA LEU A 83 1.08 -8.05 -1.74
C LEU A 83 1.03 -6.56 -1.40
N ALA A 84 2.04 -6.06 -0.70
CA ALA A 84 2.20 -4.63 -0.53
C ALA A 84 2.80 -4.05 -1.82
N VAL A 85 2.15 -3.05 -2.39
CA VAL A 85 2.56 -2.40 -3.63
C VAL A 85 2.89 -0.95 -3.34
N PHE A 86 4.14 -0.57 -3.63
CA PHE A 86 4.64 0.79 -3.51
C PHE A 86 4.92 1.36 -4.90
N ALA A 87 4.36 2.52 -5.17
CA ALA A 87 4.54 3.22 -6.44
C ALA A 87 5.86 4.02 -6.45
N PRO A 88 6.37 4.42 -7.64
CA PRO A 88 7.58 5.21 -7.80
C PRO A 88 7.85 6.35 -6.81
N PRO A 89 6.88 7.16 -6.34
CA PRO A 89 7.15 8.21 -5.35
C PRO A 89 7.69 7.69 -4.01
N PHE A 90 7.43 6.42 -3.71
CA PHE A 90 8.00 5.76 -2.55
C PHE A 90 9.42 5.30 -2.81
N ASP A 91 9.85 5.02 -4.04
CA ASP A 91 11.16 4.43 -4.33
C ASP A 91 12.16 5.49 -4.82
N SER A 92 13.36 5.55 -4.22
CA SER A 92 14.38 6.53 -4.64
C SER A 92 14.87 6.36 -6.08
N ALA A 93 14.75 5.17 -6.66
CA ALA A 93 15.04 4.91 -8.07
C ALA A 93 13.80 5.10 -8.96
N GLY A 94 12.67 5.56 -8.41
CA GLY A 94 11.42 5.80 -9.13
C GLY A 94 10.81 4.52 -9.70
N GLN A 95 11.04 3.36 -9.07
CA GLN A 95 10.53 2.07 -9.53
C GLN A 95 9.33 1.58 -8.73
N TRP A 96 8.47 0.79 -9.36
CA TRP A 96 7.45 0.03 -8.63
C TRP A 96 8.09 -1.05 -7.77
N ARG A 97 7.58 -1.24 -6.56
CA ARG A 97 7.97 -2.33 -5.66
C ARG A 97 6.76 -3.15 -5.24
N GLU A 98 6.95 -4.46 -5.28
CA GLU A 98 5.96 -5.45 -4.90
C GLU A 98 6.59 -6.34 -3.84
N ILE A 99 6.03 -6.34 -2.63
CA ILE A 99 6.56 -7.08 -1.47
C ILE A 99 5.50 -8.07 -1.02
N ALA A 100 5.75 -9.35 -1.26
CA ALA A 100 4.83 -10.41 -0.89
C ALA A 100 4.81 -10.58 0.63
N SER A 101 3.62 -10.52 1.22
CA SER A 101 3.42 -10.81 2.63
C SER A 101 2.61 -12.10 2.77
N GLY A 102 3.20 -13.11 3.39
CA GLY A 102 2.40 -14.18 3.99
C GLY A 102 1.65 -13.60 5.17
N VAL A 103 0.38 -13.23 4.97
CA VAL A 103 -0.44 -12.52 5.94
C VAL A 103 -0.66 -13.42 7.15
N SER A 104 0.05 -13.14 8.23
CA SER A 104 -0.50 -13.29 9.57
C SER A 104 -0.80 -11.89 10.04
N ALA A 105 -2.03 -11.65 10.50
CA ALA A 105 -2.39 -10.45 11.24
C ALA A 105 -1.32 -10.23 12.34
N GLY A 106 -0.44 -9.23 12.15
CA GLY A 106 0.69 -8.97 13.06
C GLY A 106 2.09 -9.26 12.50
N ARG A 107 2.27 -9.67 11.24
CA ARG A 107 3.62 -9.79 10.66
C ARG A 107 4.17 -8.41 10.27
N THR A 108 5.06 -7.91 11.12
CA THR A 108 5.95 -6.80 10.81
C THR A 108 6.95 -7.21 9.71
N HIS A 109 7.07 -6.39 8.65
CA HIS A 109 8.13 -6.57 7.66
C HIS A 109 9.44 -5.90 8.13
N LEU A 110 10.55 -6.64 8.05
CA LEU A 110 11.90 -6.14 8.32
C LEU A 110 12.37 -5.27 7.15
N PHE A 111 12.74 -4.03 7.45
CA PHE A 111 13.08 -2.98 6.49
C PHE A 111 14.37 -3.19 5.70
N THR A 112 15.14 -4.26 5.87
CA THR A 112 16.19 -4.55 4.86
C THR A 112 15.58 -4.76 3.47
N GLU A 113 14.32 -5.20 3.39
CA GLU A 113 13.57 -5.35 2.15
C GLU A 113 12.93 -4.03 1.65
N ILE A 114 12.72 -3.05 2.54
CA ILE A 114 11.91 -1.84 2.27
C ILE A 114 12.73 -0.54 2.32
N ALA A 115 13.74 -0.41 3.19
CA ALA A 115 14.66 0.75 3.28
C ALA A 115 15.30 1.09 1.95
N LYS A 116 15.76 0.04 1.26
CA LYS A 116 16.55 0.15 0.04
C LYS A 116 15.67 0.65 -1.11
N ALA A 117 14.37 0.39 -1.03
CA ALA A 117 13.40 1.02 -1.90
C ALA A 117 13.13 2.47 -1.47
N LEU A 118 12.80 2.69 -0.19
CA LEU A 118 12.17 3.93 0.28
C LEU A 118 13.08 5.18 0.35
N GLY A 119 14.40 5.02 0.31
CA GLY A 119 15.37 6.12 0.12
C GLY A 119 15.16 7.38 0.98
N GLY A 120 14.56 7.23 2.16
CA GLY A 120 14.41 8.30 3.16
C GLY A 120 13.37 9.38 2.86
N ARG A 121 12.38 9.17 1.96
CA ARG A 121 11.41 10.21 1.58
C ARG A 121 9.92 9.89 1.80
N ALA A 122 9.59 8.84 2.55
CA ALA A 122 8.20 8.64 2.98
C ALA A 122 7.82 9.77 3.97
N SER A 123 7.10 10.78 3.49
CA SER A 123 6.49 11.80 4.35
C SER A 123 5.40 11.10 5.16
N ALA A 124 5.77 10.65 6.36
CA ALA A 124 4.88 10.04 7.31
C ALA A 124 3.88 11.10 7.78
N THR A 125 2.59 10.85 7.59
CA THR A 125 1.60 11.46 8.48
C THR A 125 1.78 10.78 9.82
N ILE A 126 2.55 11.42 10.72
CA ILE A 126 2.62 11.02 12.12
C ILE A 126 1.24 11.31 12.70
N GLU A 127 0.43 10.29 12.93
CA GLU A 127 -0.70 10.46 13.85
C GLU A 127 -0.09 10.77 15.23
N PRO A 128 -0.47 11.89 15.88
CA PRO A 128 0.01 12.17 17.21
C PRO A 128 -0.50 11.06 18.14
N ASP A 129 0.43 10.35 18.77
CA ASP A 129 0.13 9.41 19.85
C ASP A 129 -0.81 10.10 20.85
N GLY A 130 -2.04 9.62 20.90
CA GLY A 130 -3.04 10.03 21.88
C GLY A 130 -2.64 9.53 23.25
N ASN A 131 -1.61 10.15 23.84
CA ASN A 131 -1.23 9.95 25.23
C ASN A 131 -1.44 11.27 25.98
N GLY A 132 -2.60 11.35 26.63
CA GLY A 132 -2.90 12.45 27.53
C GLY A 132 -4.29 12.29 28.13
N GLN A 133 -4.37 11.63 29.28
CA GLN A 133 -4.81 12.35 30.48
C GLN A 133 -4.44 11.60 31.77
N VAL A 134 -3.78 12.39 32.62
CA VAL A 134 -3.65 12.31 34.08
C VAL A 134 -4.99 12.27 34.79
#